data_AF-A0AA92W4J6-F1
#
_entry.id   AF-A0AA92W4J6-F1
#
_cell.length_a   1.000
_cell.length_b   1.000
_cell.length_c   1.000
_cell.angle_alpha   90.00
_cell.angle_beta   90.00
_cell.angle_gamma   90.00
#
_symmetry.space_group_name_H-M   'P 1'
#
loop_
_entity.id
_entity.type
_entity.pdbx_description
1 polymer ?
#
loop_
_entity_poly.entity_id
_entity_poly.type
_entity_poly.pdbx_seq_one_letter_code
_entity_poly.pdbx_strand_id
1 'polypeptide(L)'
;MNIQKVWDAFIKENDNPSFVKMAYAVVEQLGGVNEDTLLNSLDSCRNANDGYTGFCYPYQTSKFWNENKSAIMENMHELADDLGEDLITMIKGFGNFKDDKSVTYDAIGKALYAPFNEGESRYIYDTFAKYALEEVANRFQDWWYGQDESEFD
;
A
#
# COMPACT_ATOMS: atom_id res chain seq x y z
N MET A 1 11.95 23.39 6.25
CA MET A 1 11.46 22.01 6.39
C MET A 1 12.49 20.99 5.91
N ASN A 2 12.86 20.09 6.81
CA ASN A 2 13.73 18.94 6.61
C ASN A 2 12.87 17.69 6.43
N ILE A 3 12.72 17.25 5.17
CA ILE A 3 11.86 16.11 4.80
C ILE A 3 12.28 14.80 5.49
N GLN A 4 13.56 14.60 5.77
CA GLN A 4 14.00 13.41 6.49
C GLN A 4 13.45 13.38 7.92
N LYS A 5 13.42 14.54 8.61
CA LYS A 5 12.81 14.63 9.95
C LYS A 5 11.31 14.33 9.90
N VAL A 6 10.60 14.78 8.86
CA VAL A 6 9.17 14.47 8.66
C VAL A 6 8.98 12.96 8.55
N TRP A 7 9.74 12.30 7.68
CA TRP A 7 9.68 10.86 7.50
C TRP A 7 10.01 10.08 8.78
N ASP A 8 11.09 10.45 9.46
CA ASP A 8 11.53 9.78 10.68
C ASP A 8 10.49 9.93 11.81
N ALA A 9 9.83 11.08 11.90
CA ALA A 9 8.75 11.32 12.87
C ALA A 9 7.53 10.46 12.54
N PHE A 10 7.09 10.42 11.27
CA PHE A 10 5.98 9.58 10.83
C PHE A 10 6.22 8.09 11.14
N ILE A 11 7.40 7.58 10.79
CA ILE A 11 7.74 6.16 11.02
C ILE A 11 7.82 5.86 12.52
N LYS A 12 8.31 6.79 13.34
CA LYS A 12 8.40 6.61 14.79
C LYS A 12 7.02 6.48 15.48
N GLU A 13 6.00 7.17 14.95
CA GLU A 13 4.61 7.09 15.46
C GLU A 13 3.89 5.80 15.03
N ASN A 14 4.46 5.01 14.13
CA ASN A 14 3.90 3.72 13.70
C ASN A 14 4.73 2.57 14.27
N ASP A 15 4.20 1.87 15.27
CA ASP A 15 4.86 0.75 15.96
C ASP A 15 4.72 -0.60 15.25
N ASN A 16 3.79 -0.69 14.29
CA ASN A 16 3.53 -1.88 13.50
C ASN A 16 4.70 -2.18 12.52
N PRO A 17 5.45 -3.29 12.72
CA PRO A 17 6.62 -3.59 11.90
C PRO A 17 6.28 -3.92 10.43
N SER A 18 5.12 -4.54 10.18
CA SER A 18 4.68 -4.90 8.83
C SER A 18 4.37 -3.63 8.04
N PHE A 19 3.67 -2.69 8.67
CA PHE A 19 3.36 -1.37 8.11
C PHE A 19 4.64 -0.60 7.82
N VAL A 20 5.56 -0.48 8.79
CA VAL A 20 6.81 0.28 8.62
C VAL A 20 7.61 -0.25 7.43
N LYS A 21 7.75 -1.57 7.30
CA LYS A 21 8.44 -2.19 6.16
C LYS A 21 7.74 -1.90 4.84
N MET A 22 6.41 -1.95 4.81
CA MET A 22 5.61 -1.61 3.64
C MET A 22 5.76 -0.12 3.27
N ALA A 23 5.77 0.78 4.24
CA ALA A 23 5.92 2.21 4.05
C ALA A 23 7.26 2.58 3.41
N TYR A 24 8.36 1.98 3.88
CA TYR A 24 9.67 2.14 3.23
C TYR A 24 9.63 1.66 1.77
N ALA A 25 9.07 0.48 1.49
CA ALA A 25 8.98 -0.04 0.14
C ALA A 25 8.18 0.88 -0.80
N VAL A 26 7.03 1.40 -0.34
CA VAL A 26 6.21 2.35 -1.11
C VAL A 26 6.98 3.63 -1.40
N VAL A 27 7.62 4.23 -0.38
CA VAL A 27 8.39 5.46 -0.56
C VAL A 27 9.58 5.25 -1.48
N GLU A 28 10.30 4.15 -1.38
CA GLU A 28 11.38 3.79 -2.32
C GLU A 28 10.87 3.66 -3.76
N GLN A 29 9.73 2.98 -3.96
CA GLN A 29 9.10 2.84 -5.28
C GLN A 29 8.66 4.18 -5.87
N LEU A 30 8.28 5.15 -5.04
CA LEU A 30 7.89 6.50 -5.43
C LEU A 30 9.08 7.45 -5.65
N GLY A 31 10.32 7.04 -5.37
CA GLY A 31 11.53 7.84 -5.58
C GLY A 31 12.30 8.24 -4.32
N GLY A 32 11.94 7.67 -3.16
CA GLY A 32 12.63 7.85 -1.88
C GLY A 32 12.08 9.00 -1.04
N VAL A 33 12.73 9.28 0.09
CA VAL A 33 12.33 10.32 1.04
C VAL A 33 12.69 11.71 0.47
N ASN A 34 11.72 12.35 -0.16
CA ASN A 34 11.83 13.70 -0.71
C ASN A 34 10.46 14.42 -0.70
N GLU A 35 10.47 15.73 -0.93
CA GLU A 35 9.27 16.57 -0.88
C GLU A 35 8.19 16.11 -1.88
N ASP A 36 8.59 15.80 -3.11
CA ASP A 36 7.67 15.32 -4.15
C ASP A 36 7.02 13.97 -3.80
N THR A 37 7.75 13.08 -3.15
CA THR A 37 7.21 11.78 -2.72
C THR A 37 6.25 11.96 -1.54
N LEU A 38 6.66 12.66 -0.47
CA LEU A 38 5.86 12.72 0.75
C LEU A 38 4.70 13.72 0.66
N LEU A 39 4.94 14.92 0.14
CA LEU A 39 3.95 16.00 0.21
C LEU A 39 3.12 16.15 -1.07
N ASN A 40 3.59 15.61 -2.20
CA ASN A 40 2.84 15.66 -3.46
C ASN A 40 2.28 14.28 -3.85
N SER A 41 3.13 13.24 -3.88
CA SER A 41 2.72 11.92 -4.36
C SER A 41 1.82 11.22 -3.35
N LEU A 42 2.24 11.08 -2.09
CA LEU A 42 1.38 10.47 -1.06
C LEU A 42 0.10 11.29 -0.81
N ASP A 43 0.15 12.62 -0.90
CA ASP A 43 -1.05 13.46 -0.77
C ASP A 43 -2.09 13.20 -1.89
N SER A 44 -1.61 13.03 -3.12
CA SER A 44 -2.48 12.80 -4.27
C SER A 44 -3.05 11.39 -4.36
N CYS A 45 -2.51 10.39 -3.65
CA CYS A 45 -2.85 8.96 -3.81
C CYS A 45 -4.13 8.47 -3.12
N ARG A 46 -4.99 9.35 -2.60
CA ARG A 46 -6.31 8.91 -2.08
C ARG A 46 -7.13 8.38 -3.25
N ASN A 47 -7.38 7.07 -3.28
CA ASN A 47 -8.01 6.33 -4.38
C ASN A 47 -7.07 6.14 -5.58
N ALA A 48 -6.05 5.30 -5.44
CA ALA A 48 -5.04 4.95 -6.46
C ALA A 48 -5.60 4.17 -7.68
N ASN A 49 -6.82 4.49 -8.11
CA ASN A 49 -7.46 4.00 -9.32
C ASN A 49 -6.96 4.70 -10.58
N ASP A 50 -6.54 5.96 -10.48
CA ASP A 50 -5.84 6.67 -11.56
C ASP A 50 -4.34 6.40 -11.42
N GLY A 51 -3.65 6.01 -12.49
CA GLY A 51 -2.28 5.49 -12.40
C GLY A 51 -1.27 6.48 -11.81
N TYR A 52 -0.62 6.12 -10.70
CA TYR A 52 0.47 6.88 -10.08
C TYR A 52 1.84 6.38 -10.55
N THR A 53 2.81 7.29 -10.68
CA THR A 53 4.18 6.92 -11.09
C THR A 53 4.73 5.83 -10.16
N GLY A 54 5.16 4.70 -10.74
CA GLY A 54 5.61 3.51 -9.99
C GLY A 54 4.52 2.48 -9.69
N PHE A 55 3.24 2.87 -9.74
CA PHE A 55 2.05 2.01 -9.53
C PHE A 55 1.05 2.06 -10.70
N CYS A 56 1.47 2.61 -11.85
CA CYS A 56 0.63 2.83 -13.02
C CYS A 56 0.53 1.58 -13.91
N TYR A 57 1.62 0.82 -14.04
CA TYR A 57 1.67 -0.32 -14.95
C TYR A 57 1.64 -1.66 -14.21
N PRO A 58 0.87 -2.65 -14.70
CA PRO A 58 0.75 -3.96 -14.07
C PRO A 58 2.08 -4.71 -13.86
N TYR A 59 3.09 -4.49 -14.71
CA TYR A 59 4.41 -5.12 -14.54
C TYR A 59 5.18 -4.51 -13.35
N GLN A 60 4.96 -3.23 -13.05
CA GLN A 60 5.56 -2.55 -11.90
C GLN A 60 4.90 -3.04 -10.61
N THR A 61 3.56 -3.04 -10.59
CA THR A 61 2.79 -3.44 -9.42
C THR A 61 2.91 -4.94 -9.11
N SER A 62 2.94 -5.80 -10.13
CA SER A 62 3.19 -7.23 -9.93
C SER A 62 4.58 -7.51 -9.38
N LYS A 63 5.60 -6.80 -9.86
CA LYS A 63 6.97 -6.90 -9.33
C LYS A 63 7.02 -6.41 -7.89
N PHE A 64 6.44 -5.24 -7.61
CA PHE A 64 6.37 -4.66 -6.27
C PHE A 64 5.70 -5.61 -5.27
N TRP A 65 4.55 -6.19 -5.64
CA TRP A 65 3.89 -7.21 -4.84
C TRP A 65 4.81 -8.40 -4.56
N ASN A 66 5.46 -8.96 -5.58
CA ASN A 66 6.32 -10.13 -5.39
C ASN A 66 7.49 -9.86 -4.45
N GLU A 67 8.12 -8.69 -4.55
CA GLU A 67 9.28 -8.31 -3.73
C GLU A 67 8.88 -7.98 -2.28
N ASN A 68 7.65 -7.47 -2.07
CA ASN A 68 7.18 -7.00 -0.77
C ASN A 68 6.06 -7.84 -0.15
N LYS A 69 5.77 -9.00 -0.74
CA LYS A 69 4.62 -9.87 -0.42
C LYS A 69 4.39 -10.07 1.06
N SER A 70 5.43 -10.42 1.83
CA SER A 70 5.29 -10.70 3.26
C SER A 70 4.78 -9.49 4.04
N ALA A 71 5.35 -8.30 3.82
CA ALA A 71 4.95 -7.09 4.56
C ALA A 71 3.51 -6.68 4.22
N ILE A 72 3.15 -6.73 2.94
CA ILE A 72 1.80 -6.40 2.47
C ILE A 72 0.78 -7.41 3.03
N MET A 73 1.10 -8.72 3.00
CA MET A 73 0.20 -9.75 3.54
C MET A 73 0.01 -9.62 5.05
N GLU A 74 1.09 -9.42 5.81
CA GLU A 74 1.03 -9.21 7.26
C GLU A 74 0.14 -8.00 7.59
N ASN A 75 0.31 -6.88 6.88
CA ASN A 75 -0.49 -5.69 7.09
C ASN A 75 -1.97 -5.89 6.72
N MET A 76 -2.27 -6.59 5.61
CA MET A 76 -3.65 -6.93 5.27
C MET A 76 -4.29 -7.89 6.29
N HIS A 77 -3.52 -8.81 6.87
CA HIS A 77 -4.01 -9.69 7.94
C HIS A 77 -4.39 -8.90 9.20
N GLU A 78 -3.53 -7.97 9.63
CA GLU A 78 -3.82 -7.12 10.78
C GLU A 78 -5.07 -6.25 10.55
N LEU A 79 -5.21 -5.67 9.34
CA LEU A 79 -6.42 -4.92 8.98
C LEU A 79 -7.67 -5.81 9.00
N ALA A 80 -7.58 -7.03 8.48
CA ALA A 80 -8.70 -7.97 8.49
C ALA A 80 -9.11 -8.33 9.93
N ASP A 81 -8.13 -8.55 10.81
CA ASP A 81 -8.35 -8.83 12.23
C ASP A 81 -9.01 -7.63 12.94
N ASP A 82 -8.56 -6.40 12.68
CA ASP A 82 -9.14 -5.16 13.22
C ASP A 82 -10.60 -4.95 12.78
N LEU A 83 -10.91 -5.33 11.55
CA LEU A 83 -12.27 -5.28 11.00
C LEU A 83 -13.15 -6.45 11.47
N GLY A 84 -12.56 -7.49 12.06
CA GLY A 84 -13.25 -8.72 12.43
C GLY A 84 -13.71 -9.53 11.22
N GLU A 85 -13.00 -9.43 10.09
CA GLU A 85 -13.30 -10.10 8.83
C GLU A 85 -12.24 -11.14 8.45
N ASP A 86 -12.61 -12.11 7.63
CA ASP A 86 -11.63 -13.01 6.99
C ASP A 86 -10.85 -12.25 5.89
N LEU A 87 -9.52 -12.45 5.80
CA LEU A 87 -8.64 -11.77 4.85
C LEU A 87 -9.17 -11.83 3.39
N ILE A 88 -9.59 -13.01 2.93
CA ILE A 88 -10.03 -13.17 1.53
C ILE A 88 -11.35 -12.43 1.32
N THR A 89 -12.24 -12.45 2.33
CA THR A 89 -13.50 -11.68 2.32
C THR A 89 -13.24 -10.17 2.27
N MET A 90 -12.34 -9.67 3.12
CA MET A 90 -11.94 -8.25 3.15
C MET A 90 -11.40 -7.82 1.78
N ILE A 91 -10.43 -8.58 1.24
CA ILE A 91 -9.86 -8.31 -0.09
C ILE A 91 -10.96 -8.31 -1.16
N LYS A 92 -11.88 -9.29 -1.11
CA LYS A 92 -12.98 -9.36 -2.08
C LYS A 92 -13.89 -8.13 -2.03
N GLY A 93 -13.94 -7.45 -0.88
CA GLY A 93 -14.65 -6.18 -0.67
C GLY A 93 -13.95 -4.93 -1.21
N PHE A 94 -12.67 -5.01 -1.60
CA PHE A 94 -11.95 -3.88 -2.19
C PHE A 94 -12.67 -3.35 -3.42
N GLY A 95 -12.64 -2.02 -3.63
CA GLY A 95 -13.42 -1.36 -4.69
C GLY A 95 -13.23 -1.95 -6.08
N ASN A 96 -12.01 -2.39 -6.41
CA ASN A 96 -11.68 -3.05 -7.67
C ASN A 96 -12.32 -4.44 -7.83
N PHE A 97 -12.66 -5.11 -6.74
CA PHE A 97 -13.17 -6.49 -6.75
C PHE A 97 -14.62 -6.63 -6.33
N LYS A 98 -15.17 -5.67 -5.57
CA LYS A 98 -16.47 -5.77 -4.88
C LYS A 98 -17.60 -6.26 -5.79
N ASP A 99 -17.67 -5.71 -7.00
CA ASP A 99 -18.72 -6.04 -7.97
C ASP A 99 -18.21 -6.90 -9.16
N ASP A 100 -16.91 -7.23 -9.19
CA ASP A 100 -16.32 -8.02 -10.25
C ASP A 100 -16.51 -9.53 -9.99
N LYS A 101 -17.42 -10.16 -10.74
CA LYS A 101 -17.69 -11.60 -10.63
C LYS A 101 -16.55 -12.49 -11.14
N SER A 102 -15.61 -11.94 -11.91
CA SER A 102 -14.46 -12.69 -12.43
C SER A 102 -13.38 -12.92 -11.36
N VAL A 103 -13.30 -12.04 -10.36
CA VAL A 103 -12.40 -12.19 -9.22
C VAL A 103 -13.08 -13.06 -8.15
N THR A 104 -12.75 -14.34 -8.14
CA THR A 104 -13.33 -15.30 -7.17
C THR A 104 -12.48 -15.38 -5.89
N TYR A 105 -13.09 -15.89 -4.80
CA TYR A 105 -12.37 -16.19 -3.56
C TYR A 105 -11.18 -17.16 -3.80
N ASP A 106 -11.34 -18.14 -4.69
CA ASP A 106 -10.28 -19.07 -5.09
C ASP A 106 -9.15 -18.35 -5.84
N ALA A 107 -9.46 -17.40 -6.73
CA ALA A 107 -8.46 -16.61 -7.43
C ALA A 107 -7.63 -15.74 -6.47
N ILE A 108 -8.29 -15.12 -5.47
CA ILE A 108 -7.61 -14.36 -4.41
C ILE A 108 -6.72 -15.30 -3.58
N GLY A 109 -7.25 -16.45 -3.14
CA GLY A 109 -6.48 -17.43 -2.38
C GLY A 109 -5.24 -17.92 -3.14
N LYS A 110 -5.37 -18.19 -4.45
CA LYS A 110 -4.24 -18.53 -5.31
C LYS A 110 -3.22 -17.41 -5.40
N ALA A 111 -3.65 -16.16 -5.60
CA ALA A 111 -2.75 -15.02 -5.66
C ALA A 111 -1.96 -14.83 -4.34
N LEU A 112 -2.59 -15.08 -3.19
CA LEU A 112 -1.96 -14.99 -1.86
C LEU A 112 -1.00 -16.14 -1.59
N TYR A 113 -1.36 -17.39 -1.88
CA TYR A 113 -0.65 -18.54 -1.33
C TYR A 113 0.08 -19.42 -2.37
N ALA A 114 -0.27 -19.33 -3.65
CA ALA A 114 0.45 -20.05 -4.70
C ALA A 114 1.80 -19.36 -5.01
N PRO A 115 2.73 -20.09 -5.66
CA PRO A 115 3.91 -19.47 -6.24
C PRO A 115 3.54 -18.30 -7.15
N PHE A 116 4.33 -17.23 -7.12
CA PHE A 116 4.09 -16.04 -7.93
C PHE A 116 3.99 -16.41 -9.41
N ASN A 117 2.87 -16.03 -10.03
CA ASN A 117 2.63 -16.20 -11.45
C ASN A 117 1.97 -14.93 -12.00
N GLU A 118 2.78 -14.04 -12.55
CA GLU A 118 2.31 -12.77 -13.11
C GLU A 118 1.20 -12.99 -14.15
N GLY A 119 1.33 -13.99 -15.02
CA GLY A 119 0.37 -14.21 -16.12
C GLY A 119 -1.06 -14.52 -15.67
N GLU A 120 -1.22 -15.16 -14.51
CA GLU A 120 -2.52 -15.63 -14.01
C GLU A 120 -3.18 -14.65 -13.04
N SER A 121 -2.40 -13.91 -12.26
CA SER A 121 -2.91 -13.09 -11.15
C SER A 121 -2.51 -11.62 -11.23
N ARG A 122 -2.01 -11.15 -12.39
CA ARG A 122 -1.60 -9.76 -12.63
C ARG A 122 -2.55 -8.71 -12.05
N TYR A 123 -3.85 -8.84 -12.32
CA TYR A 123 -4.85 -7.87 -11.86
C TYR A 123 -5.02 -7.89 -10.34
N ILE A 124 -4.86 -9.06 -9.72
CA ILE A 124 -4.93 -9.21 -8.27
C ILE A 124 -3.67 -8.61 -7.62
N TYR A 125 -2.50 -8.88 -8.19
CA TYR A 125 -1.24 -8.29 -7.72
C TYR A 125 -1.21 -6.76 -7.88
N ASP A 126 -1.80 -6.23 -8.96
CA ASP A 126 -1.98 -4.80 -9.14
C ASP A 126 -2.76 -4.17 -7.98
N THR A 127 -3.85 -4.82 -7.58
CA THR A 127 -4.67 -4.36 -6.46
C THR A 127 -3.93 -4.47 -5.12
N PHE A 128 -3.14 -5.52 -4.89
CA PHE A 128 -2.35 -5.64 -3.66
C PHE A 128 -1.26 -4.56 -3.55
N ALA A 129 -0.62 -4.20 -4.66
CA ALA A 129 0.34 -3.10 -4.68
C ALA A 129 -0.36 -1.74 -4.44
N LYS A 130 -1.55 -1.54 -5.02
CA LYS A 130 -2.34 -0.31 -4.81
C LYS A 130 -2.88 -0.20 -3.40
N TYR A 131 -3.27 -1.32 -2.77
CA TYR A 131 -3.59 -1.35 -1.34
C TYR A 131 -2.43 -0.80 -0.50
N ALA A 132 -1.19 -1.28 -0.74
CA ALA A 132 -0.03 -0.80 -0.01
C ALA A 132 0.20 0.72 -0.19
N LEU A 133 0.05 1.22 -1.42
CA LEU A 133 0.14 2.65 -1.72
C LEU A 133 -0.94 3.47 -0.98
N GLU A 134 -2.20 3.04 -1.07
CA GLU A 134 -3.32 3.74 -0.44
C GLU A 134 -3.21 3.73 1.09
N GLU A 135 -2.81 2.60 1.69
CA GLU A 135 -2.68 2.48 3.13
C GLU A 135 -1.58 3.42 3.67
N VAL A 136 -0.42 3.46 3.00
CA VAL A 136 0.68 4.36 3.38
C VAL A 136 0.29 5.82 3.17
N ALA A 137 -0.36 6.14 2.05
CA ALA A 137 -0.84 7.49 1.75
C ALA A 137 -1.86 7.98 2.79
N ASN A 138 -2.86 7.17 3.11
CA ASN A 138 -3.89 7.51 4.09
C ASN A 138 -3.28 7.76 5.48
N ARG A 139 -2.44 6.83 5.98
CA ARG A 139 -1.81 7.01 7.29
C ARG A 139 -0.87 8.21 7.34
N PHE A 140 -0.10 8.44 6.28
CA PHE A 140 0.79 9.60 6.21
C PHE A 140 0.01 10.91 6.24
N GLN A 141 -1.06 11.02 5.46
CA GLN A 141 -1.90 12.22 5.43
C GLN A 141 -2.61 12.48 6.75
N ASP A 142 -3.24 11.45 7.33
CA ASP A 142 -3.95 11.58 8.61
C ASP A 142 -3.00 12.05 9.72
N TRP A 143 -1.75 11.60 9.69
CA TRP A 143 -0.69 12.09 10.58
C TRP A 143 -0.25 13.52 10.22
N TRP A 144 0.07 13.79 8.95
CA TRP A 144 0.66 15.04 8.46
C TRP A 144 -0.24 16.25 8.71
N TYR A 145 -1.56 16.11 8.47
CA TYR A 145 -2.52 17.20 8.69
C TYR A 145 -2.68 17.63 10.16
N GLY A 146 -2.15 16.84 11.10
CA GLY A 146 -2.12 17.18 12.52
C GLY A 146 -0.83 17.85 13.00
N GLN A 147 0.19 18.02 12.13
CA GLN A 147 1.50 18.51 12.55
C GLN A 147 1.64 20.03 12.42
N ASP A 148 2.53 20.61 13.23
CA ASP A 148 3.02 21.98 13.04
C ASP A 148 4.28 21.93 12.17
N GLU A 149 4.19 22.45 10.95
CA GLU A 149 5.30 22.44 9.97
C GLU A 149 6.60 23.06 10.52
N SER A 150 6.50 24.00 11.47
CA SER A 150 7.67 24.65 12.08
C SER A 150 8.50 23.71 12.95
N GLU A 151 7.95 22.58 13.40
CA GLU A 151 8.68 21.54 14.13
C GLU A 151 9.72 20.82 13.25
N PHE A 152 9.58 20.93 11.92
CA PHE A 152 10.42 20.23 10.95
C PHE A 152 11.44 21.13 10.25
N ASP A 153 11.60 22.40 10.64
CA ASP A 153 12.62 23.27 10.06
C ASP A 153 14.08 22.83 10.32
#